data_AF-A0A7S0SMG7-F1
#
_entry.id   AF-A0A7S0SMG7-F1
#
_cell.length_a   1.000
_cell.length_b   1.000
_cell.length_c   1.000
_cell.angle_alpha   90.00
_cell.angle_beta   90.00
_cell.angle_gamma   90.00
#
_symmetry.space_group_name_H-M   'P 1'
#
loop_
_entity.id
_entity.type
_entity.pdbx_description
1 polymer ?
#
loop_
_entity_poly.entity_id
_entity_poly.type
_entity_poly.pdbx_seq_one_letter_code
_entity_poly.pdbx_strand_id
1 'polypeptide(L)'
;ALRGGAGRGRGHGHANGHRDRDRAGGGSRYGAPPVPAPPAPPAPPPWICVPGTRFIVDGFQGYGKSHSGWCKNWFLTHFHADHYKGLTKSTPGPGCVIWCSRPTAQLARLRLGVQRERLRAVDVGRTFQVDGVKVMFVDANHCPGAVMIVFDDIPGGTGPVLATGDCRYHPGMRLEPALQALARCRPACALMLDTTYCSPQHVFPPQA
;
A
#
# COMPACT_ATOMS: atom_id res chain seq x y z
N ALA A 1 -55.28 13.53 -43.78
CA ALA A 1 -56.71 13.87 -43.97
C ALA A 1 -57.49 12.57 -44.23
N LEU A 2 -58.79 12.55 -43.91
CA LEU A 2 -59.74 11.41 -43.78
C LEU A 2 -59.73 10.83 -42.34
N ARG A 3 -60.56 11.31 -41.39
CA ARG A 3 -62.02 11.14 -41.17
C ARG A 3 -62.46 9.66 -41.29
N GLY A 4 -63.18 9.05 -40.35
CA GLY A 4 -63.85 9.49 -39.13
C GLY A 4 -64.61 8.31 -38.50
N GLY A 5 -65.34 8.54 -37.40
CA GLY A 5 -66.28 7.56 -36.86
C GLY A 5 -66.62 7.78 -35.39
N ALA A 6 -67.80 8.35 -35.14
CA ALA A 6 -68.34 8.65 -33.81
C ALA A 6 -69.04 7.42 -33.19
N GLY A 7 -68.95 7.30 -31.87
CA GLY A 7 -69.77 6.38 -31.06
C GLY A 7 -70.11 7.01 -29.72
N ARG A 8 -71.39 7.30 -29.48
CA ARG A 8 -71.94 7.83 -28.23
C ARG A 8 -72.10 6.68 -27.21
N GLY A 9 -71.73 6.91 -25.96
CA GLY A 9 -72.10 6.07 -24.83
C GLY A 9 -72.25 6.92 -23.57
N ARG A 10 -73.49 7.05 -23.07
CA ARG A 10 -73.79 7.64 -21.77
C ARG A 10 -73.52 6.60 -20.68
N GLY A 11 -72.87 7.00 -19.59
CA GLY A 11 -72.74 6.21 -18.37
C GLY A 11 -72.61 7.13 -17.17
N HIS A 12 -73.65 7.15 -16.33
CA HIS A 12 -73.62 7.75 -15.00
C HIS A 12 -72.68 6.95 -14.08
N GLY A 13 -71.90 7.63 -13.26
CA GLY A 13 -71.06 6.97 -12.25
C GLY A 13 -70.44 7.97 -11.27
N HIS A 14 -71.15 8.13 -10.15
CA HIS A 14 -70.67 8.41 -8.79
C HIS A 14 -69.42 9.29 -8.54
N ALA A 15 -69.69 10.32 -7.73
CA ALA A 15 -68.72 11.12 -7.01
C ALA A 15 -67.72 10.29 -6.21
N ASN A 16 -66.46 10.72 -6.22
CA ASN A 16 -65.60 10.57 -5.05
C ASN A 16 -64.63 11.76 -4.97
N GLY A 17 -64.83 12.61 -3.96
CA GLY A 17 -63.97 13.74 -3.67
C GLY A 17 -62.64 13.25 -3.11
N HIS A 18 -61.57 13.37 -3.88
CA HIS A 18 -60.22 13.26 -3.36
C HIS A 18 -59.78 14.62 -2.84
N ARG A 19 -59.69 14.72 -1.51
CA ARG A 19 -59.09 15.86 -0.81
C ARG A 19 -57.59 15.87 -1.11
N ASP A 20 -57.12 16.93 -1.75
CA ASP A 20 -55.71 17.30 -1.73
C ASP A 20 -55.29 17.51 -0.27
N ARG A 21 -54.38 16.64 0.19
CA ARG A 21 -53.65 16.85 1.44
C ARG A 21 -52.26 17.31 1.04
N ASP A 22 -52.08 18.63 1.06
CA ASP A 22 -50.77 19.27 1.15
C ASP A 22 -50.03 18.71 2.37
N ARG A 23 -49.13 17.76 2.12
CA ARG A 23 -48.23 17.23 3.14
C ARG A 23 -46.97 18.08 3.10
N ALA A 24 -47.00 19.19 3.84
CA ALA A 24 -45.81 19.95 4.21
C ALA A 24 -44.89 19.05 5.07
N GLY A 25 -44.03 18.28 4.41
CA GLY A 25 -42.93 17.54 5.03
C GLY A 25 -41.77 18.48 5.26
N GLY A 26 -41.69 19.07 6.45
CA GLY A 26 -40.51 19.81 6.91
C GLY A 26 -39.29 18.90 6.95
N GLY A 27 -38.49 18.93 5.88
CA GLY A 27 -37.18 18.30 5.84
C GLY A 27 -36.24 19.01 6.81
N SER A 28 -35.85 18.31 7.88
CA SER A 28 -34.81 18.73 8.82
C SER A 28 -33.53 19.08 8.05
N ARG A 29 -33.17 20.38 8.02
CA ARG A 29 -31.97 20.94 7.39
C ARG A 29 -30.69 20.80 8.24
N TYR A 30 -30.68 19.89 9.20
CA TYR A 30 -29.52 19.67 10.05
C TYR A 30 -28.73 18.48 9.53
N GLY A 31 -27.76 18.74 8.65
CA GLY A 31 -26.73 17.76 8.33
C GLY A 31 -26.04 17.30 9.62
N ALA A 32 -25.91 15.99 9.79
CA ALA A 32 -25.22 15.44 10.95
C ALA A 32 -23.82 16.07 11.06
N PRO A 33 -23.38 16.48 12.26
CA PRO A 33 -22.04 17.04 12.43
C PRO A 33 -20.99 16.02 11.94
N PRO A 34 -19.91 16.48 11.30
CA PRO A 34 -18.85 15.58 10.85
C PRO A 34 -18.30 14.81 12.05
N VAL A 35 -18.32 13.48 11.94
CA VAL A 35 -17.76 12.60 12.97
C VAL A 35 -16.27 12.93 13.10
N PRO A 36 -15.75 13.16 14.31
CA PRO A 36 -14.33 13.41 14.50
C PRO A 36 -13.50 12.26 13.90
N ALA A 37 -12.45 12.61 13.16
CA ALA A 37 -11.54 11.59 12.66
C ALA A 37 -10.98 10.78 13.83
N PRO A 38 -10.89 9.44 13.71
CA PRO A 38 -10.31 8.62 14.76
C PRO A 38 -8.86 9.07 15.05
N PRO A 39 -8.40 8.96 16.30
CA PRO A 39 -7.05 9.33 16.66
C PRO A 39 -6.02 8.52 15.84
N ALA A 40 -4.89 9.16 15.53
CA ALA A 40 -3.80 8.50 14.83
C ALA A 40 -3.32 7.27 15.62
N PRO A 41 -2.93 6.17 14.94
CA PRO A 41 -2.39 5.00 15.62
C PRO A 41 -1.05 5.33 16.30
N PRO A 42 -0.62 4.54 17.30
CA PRO A 42 0.72 4.67 17.88
C PRO A 42 1.78 4.49 16.79
N ALA A 43 2.95 5.12 16.96
CA ALA A 43 4.02 5.01 15.98
C ALA A 43 4.45 3.54 15.77
N PRO A 44 4.66 3.10 14.51
CA PRO A 44 5.20 1.77 14.25
C PRO A 44 6.66 1.67 14.74
N PRO A 45 7.13 0.45 15.02
CA PRO A 45 8.51 0.26 15.45
C PRO A 45 9.51 0.66 14.34
N PRO A 46 10.72 1.11 14.72
CA PRO A 46 11.68 1.67 13.77
C PRO A 46 12.18 0.66 12.73
N TRP A 47 12.16 -0.64 13.03
CA TRP A 47 12.62 -1.68 12.10
C TRP A 47 11.63 -2.02 10.98
N ILE A 48 10.40 -1.49 11.00
CA ILE A 48 9.46 -1.60 9.86
C ILE A 48 9.13 -0.25 9.23
N CYS A 49 9.53 0.87 9.85
CA CYS A 49 9.15 2.21 9.43
C CYS A 49 10.37 2.95 8.87
N VAL A 50 10.27 3.43 7.64
CA VAL A 50 11.36 4.18 7.00
C VAL A 50 11.46 5.58 7.64
N PRO A 51 12.59 5.94 8.27
CA PRO A 51 12.77 7.24 8.92
C PRO A 51 12.43 8.42 7.99
N GLY A 52 11.77 9.44 8.52
CA GLY A 52 11.36 10.63 7.75
C GLY A 52 10.14 10.43 6.85
N THR A 53 9.55 9.23 6.83
CA THR A 53 8.37 8.92 6.00
C THR A 53 7.26 8.27 6.83
N ARG A 54 6.14 7.94 6.17
CA ARG A 54 5.10 7.05 6.71
C ARG A 54 5.14 5.66 6.07
N PHE A 55 6.21 5.32 5.35
CA PHE A 55 6.31 4.05 4.65
C PHE A 55 6.56 2.92 5.62
N ILE A 56 5.84 1.81 5.40
CA ILE A 56 6.02 0.57 6.15
C ILE A 56 6.58 -0.49 5.21
N VAL A 57 7.64 -1.17 5.65
CA VAL A 57 8.30 -2.30 4.98
C VAL A 57 7.97 -3.57 5.75
N ASP A 58 7.40 -4.58 5.09
CA ASP A 58 7.07 -5.92 5.62
C ASP A 58 6.19 -5.96 6.90
N GLY A 59 5.70 -4.82 7.36
CA GLY A 59 4.95 -4.67 8.61
C GLY A 59 3.46 -4.97 8.50
N PHE A 60 3.01 -5.98 7.77
CA PHE A 60 1.57 -6.17 7.54
C PHE A 60 0.81 -6.71 8.76
N GLN A 61 1.46 -7.49 9.63
CA GLN A 61 0.81 -8.14 10.76
C GLN A 61 0.46 -7.10 11.83
N GLY A 62 -0.83 -6.96 12.14
CA GLY A 62 -1.32 -5.96 13.10
C GLY A 62 -1.40 -4.55 12.52
N TYR A 63 -0.32 -4.04 11.90
CA TYR A 63 -0.27 -2.68 11.35
C TYR A 63 -1.08 -2.53 10.07
N GLY A 64 -1.20 -3.57 9.25
CA GLY A 64 -1.98 -3.52 8.01
C GLY A 64 -3.40 -3.01 8.23
N LYS A 65 -4.04 -3.37 9.36
CA LYS A 65 -5.36 -2.83 9.73
C LYS A 65 -5.24 -1.50 10.46
N SER A 66 -4.45 -1.43 11.54
CA SER A 66 -4.41 -0.25 12.42
C SER A 66 -3.80 0.99 11.78
N HIS A 67 -2.97 0.83 10.75
CA HIS A 67 -2.25 1.93 10.10
C HIS A 67 -2.73 2.22 8.68
N SER A 68 -3.81 1.58 8.21
CA SER A 68 -4.39 1.85 6.88
C SER A 68 -4.77 3.31 6.64
N GLY A 69 -5.17 4.03 7.71
CA GLY A 69 -5.48 5.46 7.64
C GLY A 69 -4.24 6.35 7.60
N TRP A 70 -3.12 5.87 8.13
CA TRP A 70 -1.89 6.63 8.36
C TRP A 70 -0.84 6.39 7.27
N CYS A 71 -0.63 5.13 6.86
CA CYS A 71 0.28 4.71 5.80
C CYS A 71 -0.51 4.25 4.57
N LYS A 72 -0.26 4.90 3.42
CA LYS A 72 -0.87 4.54 2.12
C LYS A 72 0.09 3.78 1.20
N ASN A 73 1.39 3.85 1.47
CA ASN A 73 2.45 3.26 0.65
C ASN A 73 3.20 2.20 1.45
N TRP A 74 2.92 0.93 1.14
CA TRP A 74 3.49 -0.24 1.81
C TRP A 74 4.49 -0.91 0.88
N PHE A 75 5.56 -1.47 1.45
CA PHE A 75 6.59 -2.15 0.69
C PHE A 75 6.66 -3.61 1.15
N LEU A 76 6.71 -4.54 0.20
CA LEU A 76 6.94 -5.97 0.45
C LEU A 76 8.26 -6.37 -0.22
N THR A 77 9.27 -6.68 0.59
CA THR A 77 10.63 -6.97 0.10
C THR A 77 10.67 -8.29 -0.68
N HIS A 78 9.97 -9.32 -0.20
CA HIS A 78 9.92 -10.64 -0.82
C HIS A 78 8.71 -11.45 -0.33
N PHE A 79 8.49 -12.64 -0.92
CA PHE A 79 7.31 -13.46 -0.65
C PHE A 79 7.56 -14.60 0.35
N HIS A 80 8.12 -14.30 1.54
CA HIS A 80 8.11 -15.23 2.68
C HIS A 80 7.01 -14.89 3.69
N ALA A 81 6.53 -15.93 4.38
CA ALA A 81 5.27 -15.89 5.13
C ALA A 81 5.29 -14.99 6.35
N ASP A 82 6.43 -14.85 7.00
CA ASP A 82 6.71 -13.91 8.07
C ASP A 82 6.75 -12.44 7.58
N HIS A 83 7.24 -12.18 6.37
CA HIS A 83 7.28 -10.83 5.78
C HIS A 83 5.94 -10.36 5.20
N TYR A 84 5.17 -11.25 4.57
CA TYR A 84 3.81 -10.90 4.12
C TYR A 84 2.75 -11.14 5.20
N LYS A 85 3.12 -11.60 6.42
CA LYS A 85 2.15 -12.02 7.43
C LYS A 85 1.13 -10.93 7.70
N GLY A 86 -0.17 -11.23 7.53
CA GLY A 86 -1.25 -10.25 7.69
C GLY A 86 -1.63 -9.46 6.43
N LEU A 87 -0.84 -9.56 5.35
CA LEU A 87 -1.25 -9.11 4.03
C LEU A 87 -2.39 -10.02 3.52
N THR A 88 -3.49 -9.41 3.09
CA THR A 88 -4.63 -10.13 2.51
C THR A 88 -5.22 -9.34 1.35
N LYS A 89 -6.19 -9.92 0.65
CA LYS A 89 -6.98 -9.21 -0.38
C LYS A 89 -7.55 -7.85 0.09
N SER A 90 -7.78 -7.68 1.40
CA SER A 90 -8.41 -6.49 2.02
C SER A 90 -7.52 -5.74 3.00
N THR A 91 -6.31 -6.24 3.30
CA THR A 91 -5.38 -5.65 4.27
C THR A 91 -4.01 -5.47 3.61
N PRO A 92 -3.38 -4.27 3.62
CA PRO A 92 -3.87 -3.02 4.20
C PRO A 92 -5.20 -2.57 3.57
N GLY A 93 -5.90 -1.66 4.22
CA GLY A 93 -7.26 -1.25 3.87
C GLY A 93 -7.35 -0.45 2.56
N PRO A 94 -8.56 0.03 2.21
CA PRO A 94 -8.81 0.80 1.00
C PRO A 94 -7.89 2.02 0.84
N GLY A 95 -7.48 2.28 -0.40
CA GLY A 95 -6.57 3.38 -0.74
C GLY A 95 -5.09 3.11 -0.44
N CYS A 96 -4.74 1.95 0.12
CA CYS A 96 -3.35 1.54 0.30
C CYS A 96 -2.85 0.75 -0.92
N VAL A 97 -1.62 1.05 -1.34
CA VAL A 97 -0.88 0.34 -2.39
C VAL A 97 0.32 -0.40 -1.81
N ILE A 98 0.71 -1.49 -2.48
CA ILE A 98 1.84 -2.34 -2.11
C ILE A 98 2.86 -2.29 -3.26
N TRP A 99 4.04 -1.80 -2.95
CA TRP A 99 5.20 -1.72 -3.83
C TRP A 99 6.08 -2.93 -3.62
N CYS A 100 6.42 -3.63 -4.70
CA CYS A 100 7.29 -4.80 -4.65
C CYS A 100 7.85 -5.13 -6.04
N SER A 101 8.73 -6.11 -6.12
CA SER A 101 9.23 -6.62 -7.40
C SER A 101 8.13 -7.32 -8.21
N ARG A 102 8.37 -7.50 -9.51
CA ARG A 102 7.43 -8.23 -10.39
C ARG A 102 7.11 -9.66 -9.90
N PRO A 103 8.09 -10.52 -9.55
CA PRO A 103 7.78 -11.87 -9.05
C PRO A 103 6.94 -11.83 -7.76
N THR A 104 7.29 -10.94 -6.82
CA THR A 104 6.57 -10.78 -5.55
C THR A 104 5.13 -10.31 -5.79
N ALA A 105 4.90 -9.36 -6.70
CA ALA A 105 3.56 -8.90 -7.06
C ALA A 105 2.70 -10.03 -7.67
N GLN A 106 3.30 -10.85 -8.54
CA GLN A 106 2.62 -11.99 -9.14
C GLN A 106 2.20 -13.03 -8.09
N LEU A 107 3.10 -13.36 -7.15
CA LEU A 107 2.80 -14.27 -6.04
C LEU A 107 1.73 -13.69 -5.11
N ALA A 108 1.82 -12.41 -4.73
CA ALA A 108 0.80 -11.74 -3.91
C ALA A 108 -0.59 -11.77 -4.56
N ARG A 109 -0.66 -11.56 -5.88
CA ARG A 109 -1.92 -11.68 -6.63
C ARG A 109 -2.44 -13.11 -6.64
N LEU A 110 -1.61 -14.07 -7.04
CA LEU A 110 -2.03 -15.45 -7.27
C LEU A 110 -2.31 -16.24 -5.98
N ARG A 111 -1.55 -15.98 -4.92
CA ARG A 111 -1.58 -16.76 -3.67
C ARG A 111 -2.37 -16.08 -2.56
N LEU A 112 -2.37 -14.74 -2.51
CA LEU A 112 -3.09 -13.98 -1.47
C LEU A 112 -4.34 -13.25 -2.00
N GLY A 113 -4.58 -13.27 -3.31
CA GLY A 113 -5.73 -12.64 -3.93
C GLY A 113 -5.70 -11.10 -3.88
N VAL A 114 -4.51 -10.51 -3.73
CA VAL A 114 -4.38 -9.04 -3.75
C VAL A 114 -4.74 -8.53 -5.14
N GLN A 115 -5.65 -7.55 -5.20
CA GLN A 115 -6.10 -6.97 -6.46
C GLN A 115 -4.96 -6.26 -7.21
N ARG A 116 -4.93 -6.39 -8.53
CA ARG A 116 -3.85 -5.87 -9.38
C ARG A 116 -3.70 -4.35 -9.23
N GLU A 117 -4.80 -3.65 -9.03
CA GLU A 117 -4.90 -2.20 -8.92
C GLU A 117 -4.24 -1.69 -7.63
N ARG A 118 -4.04 -2.56 -6.63
CA ARG A 118 -3.36 -2.28 -5.37
C ARG A 118 -1.88 -2.62 -5.39
N LEU A 119 -1.41 -3.33 -6.41
CA LEU A 119 -0.02 -3.71 -6.57
C LEU A 119 0.71 -2.72 -7.47
N ARG A 120 1.93 -2.36 -7.09
CA ARG A 120 2.85 -1.55 -7.88
C ARG A 120 4.15 -2.34 -8.04
N ALA A 121 4.20 -3.10 -9.13
CA ALA A 121 5.37 -3.89 -9.48
C ALA A 121 6.42 -2.99 -10.14
N VAL A 122 7.63 -2.96 -9.59
CA VAL A 122 8.76 -2.21 -10.15
C VAL A 122 9.95 -3.14 -10.39
N ASP A 123 10.69 -2.87 -11.46
CA ASP A 123 11.91 -3.63 -11.78
C ASP A 123 13.08 -3.22 -10.90
N VAL A 124 13.94 -4.19 -10.60
CA VAL A 124 15.25 -3.95 -10.01
C VAL A 124 16.05 -2.98 -10.88
N GLY A 125 16.77 -2.05 -10.25
CA GLY A 125 17.56 -1.01 -10.90
C GLY A 125 16.75 0.17 -11.44
N ARG A 126 15.42 0.11 -11.43
CA ARG A 126 14.58 1.23 -11.85
C ARG A 126 14.27 2.17 -10.68
N THR A 127 14.61 3.45 -10.86
CA THR A 127 14.19 4.52 -9.96
C THR A 127 12.73 4.90 -10.17
N PHE A 128 12.01 5.16 -9.09
CA PHE A 128 10.64 5.67 -9.08
C PHE A 128 10.41 6.63 -7.91
N GLN A 129 9.27 7.33 -7.93
CA GLN A 129 8.92 8.34 -6.92
C GLN A 129 7.69 7.89 -6.15
N VAL A 130 7.72 8.04 -4.83
CA VAL A 130 6.59 7.77 -3.91
C VAL A 130 6.52 8.91 -2.92
N ASP A 131 5.42 9.68 -2.90
CA ASP A 131 5.22 10.83 -2.01
C ASP A 131 6.44 11.79 -1.92
N GLY A 132 7.14 12.02 -3.04
CA GLY A 132 8.33 12.88 -3.12
C GLY A 132 9.65 12.22 -2.69
N VAL A 133 9.63 10.94 -2.34
CA VAL A 133 10.81 10.13 -2.02
C VAL A 133 11.25 9.34 -3.25
N LYS A 134 12.53 9.42 -3.58
CA LYS A 134 13.16 8.64 -4.64
C LYS A 134 13.40 7.22 -4.13
N VAL A 135 12.84 6.22 -4.80
CA VAL A 135 12.93 4.81 -4.41
C VAL A 135 13.57 3.98 -5.52
N MET A 136 14.40 3.00 -5.16
CA MET A 136 14.97 2.02 -6.08
C MET A 136 15.03 0.65 -5.41
N PHE A 137 14.74 -0.40 -6.18
CA PHE A 137 14.96 -1.79 -5.76
C PHE A 137 16.33 -2.29 -6.24
N VAL A 138 17.05 -2.98 -5.36
CA VAL A 138 18.33 -3.65 -5.63
C VAL A 138 18.15 -5.13 -5.32
N ASP A 139 18.75 -6.03 -6.09
CA ASP A 139 18.62 -7.48 -5.86
C ASP A 139 19.19 -7.87 -4.48
N ALA A 140 18.43 -8.66 -3.70
CA ALA A 140 18.82 -9.05 -2.34
C ALA A 140 19.59 -10.38 -2.27
N ASN A 141 19.75 -11.10 -3.39
CA ASN A 141 20.39 -12.41 -3.45
C ASN A 141 19.83 -13.42 -2.42
N HIS A 142 18.51 -13.39 -2.18
CA HIS A 142 17.84 -14.23 -1.18
C HIS A 142 16.97 -15.31 -1.82
N CYS A 143 15.81 -14.90 -2.36
CA CYS A 143 14.90 -15.75 -3.11
C CYS A 143 14.41 -15.02 -4.38
N PRO A 144 13.78 -15.71 -5.34
CA PRO A 144 13.31 -15.06 -6.58
C PRO A 144 12.39 -13.86 -6.30
N GLY A 145 12.83 -12.68 -6.73
CA GLY A 145 12.11 -11.42 -6.54
C GLY A 145 12.36 -10.71 -5.22
N ALA A 146 13.27 -11.20 -4.37
CA ALA A 146 13.68 -10.49 -3.16
C ALA A 146 14.49 -9.24 -3.49
N VAL A 147 14.14 -8.13 -2.85
CA VAL A 147 14.79 -6.84 -3.08
C VAL A 147 15.19 -6.15 -1.78
N MET A 148 16.38 -5.56 -1.80
CA MET A 148 16.71 -4.44 -0.94
C MET A 148 16.04 -3.17 -1.51
N ILE A 149 15.70 -2.22 -0.65
CA ILE A 149 15.01 -1.00 -1.03
C ILE A 149 15.82 0.20 -0.58
N VAL A 150 16.20 1.03 -1.55
CA VAL A 150 16.85 2.32 -1.33
C VAL A 150 15.77 3.39 -1.30
N PHE A 151 15.71 4.16 -0.21
CA PHE A 151 14.92 5.38 -0.08
C PHE A 151 15.87 6.56 0.00
N ASP A 152 15.75 7.51 -0.92
CA ASP A 152 16.64 8.65 -1.05
C ASP A 152 15.84 9.91 -1.37
N ASP A 153 16.48 11.08 -1.30
CA ASP A 153 15.83 12.39 -1.40
C ASP A 153 14.63 12.54 -0.44
N ILE A 154 14.70 11.93 0.75
CA ILE A 154 13.62 11.98 1.74
C ILE A 154 13.39 13.44 2.18
N PRO A 155 12.17 14.00 2.02
CA PRO A 155 11.86 15.35 2.44
C PRO A 155 12.17 15.58 3.92
N GLY A 156 12.77 16.72 4.24
CA GLY A 156 13.18 17.05 5.62
C GLY A 156 14.62 16.64 5.96
N GLY A 157 15.37 16.05 5.03
CA GLY A 157 16.83 15.96 5.13
C GLY A 157 17.36 14.90 6.10
N THR A 158 16.58 13.84 6.36
CA THR A 158 16.98 12.74 7.27
C THR A 158 18.08 11.82 6.72
N GLY A 159 18.61 12.12 5.53
CA GLY A 159 19.53 11.25 4.80
C GLY A 159 18.83 10.03 4.18
N PRO A 160 19.54 9.25 3.35
CA PRO A 160 18.96 8.10 2.70
C PRO A 160 18.85 6.89 3.64
N VAL A 161 17.98 5.94 3.29
CA VAL A 161 17.71 4.73 4.05
C VAL A 161 17.86 3.51 3.14
N LEU A 162 18.59 2.50 3.60
CA LEU A 162 18.58 1.17 3.00
C LEU A 162 17.79 0.21 3.89
N ALA A 163 16.73 -0.39 3.35
CA ALA A 163 16.10 -1.56 3.96
C ALA A 163 16.54 -2.80 3.20
N THR A 164 17.24 -3.72 3.86
CA THR A 164 17.78 -4.90 3.16
C THR A 164 16.71 -5.94 2.83
N GLY A 165 15.58 -5.94 3.53
CA GLY A 165 14.78 -7.16 3.65
C GLY A 165 15.65 -8.30 4.16
N ASP A 166 15.30 -9.53 3.85
CA ASP A 166 16.24 -10.65 3.95
C ASP A 166 17.25 -10.58 2.80
N CYS A 167 18.53 -10.62 3.13
CA CYS A 167 19.59 -10.41 2.15
C CYS A 167 20.80 -11.29 2.43
N ARG A 168 21.28 -11.98 1.38
CA ARG A 168 22.58 -12.67 1.45
C ARG A 168 23.61 -11.83 0.73
N TYR A 169 24.45 -11.15 1.50
CA TYR A 169 25.52 -10.33 0.97
C TYR A 169 26.40 -11.11 -0.05
N HIS A 170 26.67 -10.47 -1.18
CA HIS A 170 27.61 -10.93 -2.19
C HIS A 170 28.64 -9.83 -2.48
N PRO A 171 29.94 -10.12 -2.67
CA PRO A 171 30.95 -9.10 -2.97
C PRO A 171 30.61 -8.20 -4.15
N GLY A 172 29.92 -8.75 -5.16
CA GLY A 172 29.43 -8.00 -6.33
C GLY A 172 28.49 -6.83 -5.96
N MET A 173 27.81 -6.87 -4.81
CA MET A 173 26.99 -5.76 -4.32
C MET A 173 27.81 -4.48 -4.07
N ARG A 174 29.14 -4.58 -3.92
CA ARG A 174 30.02 -3.39 -3.85
C ARG A 174 30.10 -2.64 -5.17
N LEU A 175 29.76 -3.29 -6.28
CA LEU A 175 29.76 -2.68 -7.60
C LEU A 175 28.41 -2.03 -7.93
N GLU A 176 27.37 -2.27 -7.12
CA GLU A 176 26.06 -1.68 -7.32
C GLU A 176 26.10 -0.15 -7.11
N PRO A 177 25.85 0.66 -8.15
CA PRO A 177 26.02 2.11 -8.07
C PRO A 177 25.17 2.77 -6.97
N ALA A 178 23.95 2.26 -6.75
CA ALA A 178 23.05 2.75 -5.72
C ALA A 178 23.62 2.51 -4.31
N LEU A 179 24.20 1.34 -4.06
CA LEU A 179 24.79 1.02 -2.76
C LEU A 179 26.09 1.79 -2.52
N GLN A 180 26.89 2.03 -3.58
CA GLN A 180 28.05 2.90 -3.50
C GLN A 180 27.66 4.34 -3.18
N ALA A 181 26.58 4.85 -3.76
CA ALA A 181 26.08 6.19 -3.46
C ALA A 181 25.69 6.31 -1.98
N LEU A 182 24.97 5.33 -1.44
CA LEU A 182 24.62 5.28 -0.02
C LEU A 182 25.85 5.26 0.90
N ALA A 183 26.86 4.47 0.55
CA ALA A 183 28.09 4.37 1.33
C ALA A 183 28.83 5.72 1.44
N ARG A 184 28.74 6.57 0.40
CA ARG A 184 29.32 7.92 0.38
C ARG A 184 28.53 8.93 1.25
N CYS A 185 27.27 8.64 1.58
CA CYS A 185 26.41 9.50 2.40
C CYS A 185 26.58 9.26 3.91
N ARG A 186 27.54 8.44 4.36
CA ARG A 186 27.78 8.22 5.79
C ARG A 186 28.30 9.50 6.48
N PRO A 187 27.86 9.76 7.72
CA PRO A 187 27.04 8.92 8.59
C PRO A 187 25.52 9.13 8.43
N ALA A 188 25.06 9.99 7.53
CA ALA A 188 23.64 10.35 7.39
C ALA A 188 22.75 9.22 6.84
N CYS A 189 23.34 8.14 6.30
CA CYS A 189 22.60 6.97 5.82
C CYS A 189 22.13 6.08 6.99
N ALA A 190 20.83 5.80 7.08
CA ALA A 190 20.29 4.79 7.98
C ALA A 190 20.23 3.41 7.30
N LEU A 191 20.29 2.35 8.12
CA LEU A 191 20.26 0.96 7.66
C LEU A 191 19.27 0.15 8.49
N MET A 192 18.27 -0.43 7.84
CA MET A 192 17.39 -1.47 8.39
C MET A 192 17.93 -2.81 7.90
N LEU A 193 18.63 -3.54 8.78
CA LEU A 193 19.51 -4.65 8.45
C LEU A 193 18.91 -6.01 8.83
N ASP A 194 19.01 -6.97 7.92
CA ASP A 194 18.90 -8.40 8.23
C ASP A 194 20.08 -8.85 9.09
N THR A 195 19.77 -9.23 10.32
CA THR A 195 20.74 -9.67 11.32
C THR A 195 20.63 -11.16 11.63
N THR A 196 19.98 -11.96 10.76
CA THR A 196 19.71 -13.40 11.01
C THR A 196 20.94 -14.17 11.46
N TYR A 197 22.09 -13.88 10.85
CA TYR A 197 23.37 -14.52 11.19
C TYR A 197 24.44 -13.52 11.65
N CYS A 198 24.06 -12.50 12.43
CA CYS A 198 24.98 -11.47 12.93
C CYS A 198 25.84 -11.95 14.12
N SER A 199 26.47 -13.11 13.99
CA SER A 199 27.40 -13.70 14.96
C SER A 199 28.51 -14.47 14.23
N PRO A 200 29.77 -14.38 14.66
CA PRO A 200 30.90 -15.05 14.00
C PRO A 200 30.83 -16.59 14.04
N GLN A 201 29.93 -17.16 14.84
CA GLN A 201 29.72 -18.61 14.90
C GLN A 201 28.99 -19.17 13.67
N HIS A 202 28.30 -18.31 12.92
CA HIS A 202 27.54 -18.71 11.75
C HIS A 202 28.43 -18.71 10.51
N VAL A 203 29.02 -19.87 10.21
CA VAL A 203 29.87 -20.10 9.03
C VAL A 203 29.28 -21.23 8.19
N PHE A 204 29.00 -20.94 6.92
CA PHE A 204 28.38 -21.87 5.98
C PHE A 204 29.10 -21.83 4.62
N PRO A 205 29.07 -22.91 3.83
CA PRO A 205 29.64 -22.92 2.50
C PRO A 205 28.93 -21.95 1.52
N PRO A 206 29.60 -21.57 0.41
CA PRO A 206 28.97 -20.86 -0.71
C PRO A 206 27.79 -21.63 -1.32
N GLN A 207 26.93 -20.93 -2.05
CA GLN A 207 25.90 -21.59 -2.88
C GLN A 207 26.58 -22.34 -4.04
N ALA A 208 25.96 -23.46 -4.45
CA ALA A 208 26.41 -24.28 -5.56
C ALA A 208 26.12 -23.63 -6.92
#